data_AF-A0A0V1ERV7-F1
#
_entry.id   AF-A0A0V1ERV7-F1
#
_cell.length_a   1.000
_cell.length_b   1.000
_cell.length_c   1.000
_cell.angle_alpha   90.00
_cell.angle_beta   90.00
_cell.angle_gamma   90.00
#
_symmetry.space_group_name_H-M   'P 1'
#
loop_
_entity.id
_entity.type
_entity.pdbx_description
1 polymer ?
#
loop_
_entity_poly.entity_id
_entity_poly.type
_entity_poly.pdbx_seq_one_letter_code
_entity_poly.pdbx_strand_id
1 'polypeptide(L)' 'MRRYNWSEKALRRRTTGTGRMRYLKVVRKKFKNRFREGLPKSNRKGNSNQSKKAASSEI' A
#
# COMPACT_ATOMS: atom_id res chain seq x y z
N MET A 1 -5.84 -30.06 3.93
CA MET A 1 -7.32 -30.06 4.00
C MET A 1 -7.87 -30.84 2.81
N ARG A 2 -8.74 -31.82 3.05
CA ARG A 2 -9.31 -32.65 1.96
C ARG A 2 -10.27 -31.81 1.10
N ARG A 3 -10.12 -31.88 -0.22
CA ARG A 3 -10.96 -31.20 -1.21
C ARG A 3 -11.46 -32.22 -2.22
N TYR A 4 -12.70 -32.06 -2.65
CA TYR A 4 -13.34 -32.95 -3.60
C TYR A 4 -14.24 -32.15 -4.54
N ASN A 5 -14.08 -32.35 -5.84
CA ASN A 5 -14.80 -31.57 -6.84
C ASN A 5 -16.31 -31.88 -6.88
N TRP A 6 -16.73 -33.06 -6.40
CA TRP A 6 -18.14 -33.44 -6.33
C TRP A 6 -18.94 -32.68 -5.26
N SER A 7 -18.29 -31.94 -4.36
CA SER A 7 -18.97 -31.14 -3.32
C SER A 7 -18.67 -29.65 -3.46
N GLU A 8 -19.27 -29.01 -4.46
CA GLU A 8 -19.07 -27.58 -4.75
C GLU A 8 -19.39 -26.67 -3.56
N LYS A 9 -20.45 -26.99 -2.79
CA LYS A 9 -20.85 -26.22 -1.61
C LYS A 9 -19.78 -26.25 -0.52
N ALA A 10 -19.11 -27.40 -0.33
CA ALA A 10 -18.00 -27.51 0.60
C ALA A 10 -16.78 -26.71 0.12
N LEU A 11 -16.49 -26.72 -1.19
CA LEU A 11 -15.44 -25.89 -1.78
C LEU A 11 -15.69 -24.39 -1.56
N ARG A 12 -16.90 -23.90 -1.88
CA ARG A 12 -17.27 -22.48 -1.73
C ARG A 12 -17.13 -21.96 -0.31
N ARG A 13 -17.47 -22.76 0.70
CA ARG A 13 -17.35 -22.33 2.12
C ARG A 13 -15.89 -22.18 2.56
N ARG A 14 -15.01 -23.00 2.01
CA ARG A 14 -13.59 -23.10 2.41
C ARG A 14 -12.65 -22.28 1.53
N THR A 15 -13.13 -21.78 0.39
CA THR A 15 -12.29 -21.05 -0.56
C THR A 15 -11.68 -19.80 0.08
N THR A 16 -10.49 -19.40 -0.37
CA THR A 16 -9.85 -18.18 0.08
C THR A 16 -10.76 -16.99 -0.24
N GLY A 17 -11.07 -16.16 0.76
CA GLY A 17 -11.95 -15.01 0.58
C GLY A 17 -13.20 -15.01 1.47
N THR A 18 -13.60 -16.16 2.02
CA THR A 18 -14.78 -16.27 2.91
C THR A 18 -14.53 -15.83 4.36
N GLY A 19 -13.28 -15.48 4.72
CA GLY A 19 -12.90 -15.07 6.06
C GLY A 19 -12.28 -13.67 6.14
N ARG A 20 -11.74 -13.31 7.31
CA ARG A 20 -11.22 -11.96 7.60
C ARG A 20 -10.03 -11.51 6.74
N MET A 21 -9.32 -12.43 6.06
CA MET A 21 -8.16 -12.15 5.19
C MET A 21 -7.17 -11.10 5.76
N ARG A 22 -6.85 -11.18 7.07
CA ARG A 22 -6.05 -10.15 7.78
C ARG A 22 -4.77 -9.78 7.04
N TYR A 23 -4.01 -10.79 6.59
CA TYR A 23 -2.77 -10.59 5.85
C TYR A 23 -3.01 -10.17 4.40
N LEU A 24 -3.76 -10.96 3.62
CA LEU A 24 -3.98 -10.72 2.18
C LEU A 24 -4.62 -9.35 1.89
N LYS A 25 -5.49 -8.86 2.78
CA LYS A 25 -6.09 -7.51 2.67
C LYS A 25 -5.02 -6.42 2.74
N VAL A 26 -4.03 -6.57 3.61
CA VAL A 26 -2.92 -5.62 3.75
C VAL A 26 -1.96 -5.75 2.57
N VAL A 27 -1.64 -6.98 2.15
CA VAL A 27 -0.77 -7.22 0.98
C VAL A 27 -1.31 -6.54 -0.26
N ARG A 28 -2.63 -6.61 -0.52
CA ARG A 28 -3.25 -5.91 -1.66
C ARG A 28 -3.05 -4.39 -1.60
N LYS A 29 -3.10 -3.79 -0.41
CA LYS A 29 -2.83 -2.35 -0.24
C LYS A 29 -1.35 -2.04 -0.48
N LYS A 30 -0.44 -2.85 0.07
CA LYS A 30 1.01 -2.72 -0.15
C LYS A 30 1.39 -2.87 -1.62
N PHE A 31 0.78 -3.82 -2.33
CA PHE A 31 1.01 -4.05 -3.75
C PHE A 31 0.70 -2.80 -4.59
N LYS A 32 -0.45 -2.15 -4.34
CA LYS A 32 -0.77 -0.85 -5.00
C LYS A 32 0.27 0.22 -4.73
N ASN A 33 0.90 0.17 -3.57
CA ASN A 33 1.95 1.10 -3.13
C ASN A 33 3.36 0.60 -3.48
N ARG A 34 3.50 -0.41 -4.36
CA ARG A 34 4.78 -1.00 -4.81
C ARG A 34 5.64 -1.52 -3.65
N PHE A 35 5.00 -2.02 -2.61
CA PHE A 35 5.65 -2.54 -1.39
C PHE A 35 6.65 -1.58 -0.74
N ARG A 36 6.44 -0.27 -0.89
CA ARG A 36 7.30 0.73 -0.25
C ARG A 36 7.23 0.58 1.27
N GLU A 37 8.39 0.57 1.90
CA GLU A 37 8.58 0.49 3.34
C GLU A 37 9.22 1.80 3.85
N GLY A 38 8.99 2.14 5.12
CA GLY A 38 9.49 3.38 5.72
C GLY A 38 8.41 4.43 6.03
N LEU A 39 8.85 5.56 6.58
CA LEU A 39 7.96 6.64 7.02
C LEU A 39 7.19 7.25 5.84
N PRO A 40 5.95 7.74 6.07
CA PRO A 40 5.22 8.49 5.05
C PRO A 40 6.09 9.62 4.54
N LYS A 41 5.98 9.94 3.23
CA LYS A 41 6.70 11.05 2.62
C LYS A 41 6.50 12.26 3.52
N SER A 42 7.58 12.73 4.15
CA SER A 42 7.51 13.78 5.15
C SER A 42 6.70 14.93 4.57
N ASN A 43 5.73 15.45 5.32
CA ASN A 43 4.94 16.62 4.95
C ASN A 43 5.79 17.90 5.00
N ARG A 44 7.04 17.82 4.52
CA ARG A 44 7.86 18.96 4.20
C ARG A 44 7.11 19.65 3.08
N LYS A 45 6.35 20.70 3.43
CA LYS A 45 6.17 21.84 2.53
C LYS A 45 7.59 22.17 2.07
N GLY A 46 7.95 21.76 0.86
CA GLY A 46 9.25 22.05 0.30
C GLY A 46 9.44 23.55 0.42
N ASN A 47 10.42 23.97 1.21
CA ASN A 47 10.71 25.38 1.42
C ASN A 47 11.31 25.90 0.11
N SER A 48 10.46 26.22 -0.86
CA SER A 48 10.85 26.61 -2.23
C SER A 48 11.42 28.04 -2.31
N ASN A 49 11.72 28.67 -1.17
CA ASN A 49 12.10 30.08 -1.08
C ASN A 49 13.56 30.32 -0.68
N GLN A 50 14.44 29.32 -0.81
CA GLN A 50 15.87 29.48 -0.53
C GLN A 50 16.72 29.90 -1.74
N SER A 51 16.20 29.80 -2.97
CA SER A 51 16.97 30.12 -4.20
C SER A 51 16.77 31.54 -4.76
N LYS A 52 15.90 32.39 -4.18
CA LYS A 52 15.63 33.75 -4.68
C LYS A 52 16.30 34.90 -3.92
N LYS A 53 16.89 34.65 -2.74
CA LYS A 53 17.57 35.70 -1.95
C LYS A 53 19.02 36.00 -2.36
N ALA A 54 19.66 35.10 -3.11
CA ALA A 54 21.07 35.27 -3.53
C ALA A 54 21.24 36.14 -4.79
N ALA A 55 20.17 36.44 -5.54
CA ALA A 55 20.24 37.18 -6.80
C ALA A 55 19.83 38.68 -6.68
N SER A 56 19.51 39.16 -5.48
CA SER A 56 19.05 40.55 -5.24
C SER A 56 19.97 41.34 -4.30
N SER A 57 21.13 40.78 -3.92
CA SER A 57 22.17 41.44 -3.11
C SER A 57 23.36 41.93 -3.92
N GLU A 58 23.27 41.87 -5.25
CA GLU A 58 24.23 42.45 -6.19
C GLU A 58 23.45 43.37 -7.15
N ILE A 59 23.21 44.60 -6.69
CA ILE A 59 23.17 45.91 -7.39
C ILE A 59 22.92 46.95 -6.31
#